data_AF-A0AA96RJQ6-F1
#
_entry.id   AF-A0AA96RJQ6-F1
#
_cell.length_a   1.000
_cell.length_b   1.000
_cell.length_c   1.000
_cell.angle_alpha   90.00
_cell.angle_beta   90.00
_cell.angle_gamma   90.00
#
_symmetry.space_group_name_H-M   'P 1'
#
loop_
_entity.id
_entity.type
_entity.pdbx_description
1 polymer ?
#
loop_
_entity_poly.entity_id
_entity_poly.type
_entity_poly.pdbx_seq_one_letter_code
_entity_poly.pdbx_strand_id
1 'polypeptide(L)'
;MKDLNATVKFNFTTWTDWDQKYKIDGKIYTVPATYKEYVTTGFISREDLREKYNLPKPDSLANFEAYLAGIKKNVPDMVPLAANSDVKGSLSDQYKNLTIHPAGALPYGIQIPYKNPTEVTSYWGSPEHLNELKTMKKWQDEGAPLVWRSFASQ
;
A
#
# COMPACT_ATOMS: atom_id res chain seq x y z
N MET A 1 -27.48 -43.80 -13.35
CA MET A 1 -26.94 -42.43 -13.39
C MET A 1 -26.12 -42.33 -14.66
N LYS A 2 -26.42 -41.38 -15.55
CA LYS A 2 -25.67 -41.22 -16.81
C LYS A 2 -24.46 -40.34 -16.50
N ASP A 3 -23.26 -40.89 -16.67
CA ASP A 3 -22.03 -40.13 -16.53
C ASP A 3 -21.98 -39.04 -17.61
N LEU A 4 -21.98 -37.78 -17.18
CA LEU A 4 -21.79 -36.63 -18.06
C LEU A 4 -20.31 -36.59 -18.45
N ASN A 5 -20.00 -37.09 -19.65
CA ASN A 5 -18.69 -36.95 -20.28
C ASN A 5 -18.48 -35.50 -20.74
N ALA A 6 -18.14 -34.62 -19.81
CA ALA A 6 -17.76 -33.24 -20.11
C ALA A 6 -16.23 -33.15 -20.17
N THR A 7 -15.70 -32.87 -21.36
CA THR A 7 -14.27 -32.56 -21.53
C THR A 7 -14.01 -31.14 -21.07
N VAL A 8 -13.46 -30.96 -19.87
CA VAL A 8 -13.03 -29.65 -19.38
C VAL A 8 -11.72 -29.27 -20.08
N LYS A 9 -11.79 -28.27 -20.97
CA LYS A 9 -10.63 -27.75 -21.68
C LYS A 9 -10.00 -26.61 -20.87
N PHE A 10 -8.82 -26.84 -20.31
CA PHE A 10 -8.05 -25.81 -19.63
C PHE A 10 -7.27 -25.00 -20.67
N ASN A 11 -7.65 -23.74 -20.89
CA ASN A 11 -6.89 -22.82 -21.72
C ASN A 11 -5.92 -22.03 -20.84
N PHE A 12 -4.62 -22.28 -21.00
CA PHE A 12 -3.59 -21.45 -20.40
C PHE A 12 -3.44 -20.18 -21.21
N THR A 13 -3.88 -19.05 -20.65
CA THR A 13 -3.70 -17.74 -21.28
C THR A 13 -2.39 -17.13 -20.83
N THR A 14 -1.64 -16.57 -21.77
CA THR A 14 -0.38 -15.90 -21.44
C THR A 14 -0.65 -14.52 -20.84
N TRP A 15 0.28 -13.99 -20.07
CA TRP A 15 0.12 -12.67 -19.46
C TRP A 15 -0.07 -11.53 -20.49
N THR A 16 0.38 -11.77 -21.72
CA THR A 16 0.33 -10.85 -22.87
C THR A 16 -0.88 -11.08 -23.78
N ASP A 17 -1.83 -11.93 -23.41
CA ASP A 17 -2.95 -12.27 -24.31
C ASP A 17 -4.04 -11.19 -24.29
N TRP A 18 -3.96 -10.26 -25.26
CA TRP A 18 -4.85 -9.10 -25.39
C TRP A 18 -6.30 -9.48 -25.66
N ASP A 19 -6.50 -10.59 -26.36
CA ASP A 19 -7.76 -10.97 -26.96
C ASP A 19 -8.77 -11.52 -25.93
N GLN A 20 -8.31 -11.88 -24.73
CA GLN A 20 -9.15 -12.36 -23.65
C GLN A 20 -9.30 -11.38 -22.47
N LYS A 21 -8.31 -10.51 -22.23
CA LYS A 21 -8.25 -9.72 -20.99
C LYS A 21 -9.03 -8.40 -21.02
N TYR A 22 -9.21 -7.80 -22.20
CA TYR A 22 -9.70 -6.41 -22.32
C TYR A 22 -11.03 -6.30 -23.09
N LYS A 23 -11.68 -7.44 -23.38
CA LYS A 23 -12.97 -7.46 -24.05
C LYS A 23 -14.07 -7.17 -23.04
N ILE A 24 -14.76 -6.05 -23.20
CA ILE A 24 -16.08 -5.81 -22.62
C ILE A 24 -17.07 -6.06 -23.76
N ASP A 25 -17.94 -7.04 -23.60
CA ASP A 25 -18.90 -7.49 -24.63
C ASP A 25 -18.24 -7.76 -26.00
N GLY A 26 -17.08 -8.41 -25.99
CA GLY A 26 -16.37 -8.80 -27.22
C GLY A 26 -15.60 -7.69 -27.93
N LYS A 27 -15.66 -6.44 -27.42
CA LYS A 27 -14.97 -5.28 -27.99
C LYS A 27 -13.87 -4.78 -27.06
N ILE A 28 -12.75 -4.39 -27.65
CA ILE A 28 -11.60 -3.81 -26.93
C ILE A 28 -11.72 -2.28 -27.02
N TYR A 29 -11.80 -1.61 -25.87
CA TYR A 29 -11.97 -0.16 -25.78
C TYR A 29 -10.73 0.58 -25.30
N THR A 30 -9.65 -0.15 -24.97
CA THR A 30 -8.42 0.41 -24.40
C THR A 30 -7.19 -0.22 -25.03
N VAL A 31 -6.10 0.56 -25.12
CA VAL A 31 -4.76 0.08 -25.50
C VAL A 31 -3.92 0.01 -24.23
N PRO A 32 -3.89 -1.11 -23.51
CA PRO A 32 -3.03 -1.31 -22.35
C PRO A 32 -1.54 -1.21 -22.69
N ALA A 33 -0.77 -0.68 -21.77
CA ALA A 33 0.68 -0.73 -21.82
C ALA A 33 1.18 -2.18 -21.64
N THR A 34 2.08 -2.65 -22.51
CA THR A 34 2.62 -4.03 -22.46
C THR A 34 3.89 -4.19 -21.61
N TYR A 35 4.36 -3.14 -20.96
CA TYR A 35 5.57 -3.22 -20.14
C TYR A 35 5.23 -3.71 -18.73
N LYS A 36 6.10 -4.59 -18.18
CA LYS A 36 5.97 -5.09 -16.82
C LYS A 36 6.37 -3.97 -15.84
N GLU A 37 5.40 -3.38 -15.16
CA GLU A 37 5.67 -2.46 -14.06
C GLU A 37 5.92 -3.25 -12.77
N TYR A 38 7.16 -3.18 -12.27
CA TYR A 38 7.47 -3.58 -10.92
C TYR A 38 7.32 -2.36 -10.02
N VAL A 39 6.10 -2.12 -9.55
CA VAL A 39 5.84 -1.11 -8.51
C VAL A 39 6.26 -1.69 -7.17
N THR A 40 7.42 -1.26 -6.67
CA THR A 40 7.84 -1.53 -5.30
C THR A 40 7.19 -0.48 -4.39
N THR A 41 6.20 -0.90 -3.62
CA THR A 41 5.54 -0.04 -2.65
C THR A 41 6.25 -0.18 -1.30
N GLY A 42 6.81 0.92 -0.78
CA GLY A 42 7.48 0.93 0.53
C GLY A 42 7.85 2.34 0.98
N PHE A 43 8.20 2.50 2.25
CA PHE A 43 8.74 3.75 2.77
C PHE A 43 10.15 4.00 2.24
N ILE A 44 10.38 5.21 1.74
CA ILE A 44 11.72 5.67 1.38
C ILE A 44 12.35 6.26 2.63
N SER A 45 13.49 5.73 3.04
CA SER A 45 14.22 6.18 4.23
C SER A 45 15.62 6.69 3.88
N ARG A 46 16.18 7.52 4.76
CA ARG A 46 17.51 8.12 4.59
C ARG A 46 18.55 7.17 5.20
N GLU A 47 19.14 6.34 4.34
CA GLU A 47 20.15 5.34 4.74
C GLU A 47 21.35 5.97 5.44
N ASP A 48 21.77 7.18 5.04
CA ASP A 48 22.84 7.94 5.68
C ASP A 48 22.52 8.28 7.15
N LEU A 49 21.28 8.65 7.47
CA LEU A 49 20.86 8.92 8.84
C LEU A 49 20.64 7.63 9.62
N ARG A 50 20.15 6.58 8.95
CA ARG A 50 19.99 5.26 9.54
C ARG A 50 21.34 4.72 10.04
N GLU A 51 22.37 4.78 9.21
CA GLU A 51 23.72 4.32 9.59
C GLU A 51 24.36 5.23 10.63
N LYS A 52 24.28 6.57 10.47
CA LYS A 52 24.86 7.54 11.40
C LYS A 52 24.34 7.40 12.83
N TYR A 53 23.06 7.06 12.99
CA TYR A 53 22.41 6.92 14.29
C TYR A 53 22.10 5.47 14.67
N ASN A 54 22.60 4.51 13.90
CA ASN A 54 22.39 3.07 14.09
C ASN A 54 20.91 2.69 14.28
N LEU A 55 20.04 3.25 13.42
CA LEU A 55 18.59 3.05 13.47
C LEU A 55 18.19 1.72 12.79
N PRO A 56 17.11 1.08 13.24
CA PRO A 56 16.60 -0.14 12.60
C PRO A 56 16.08 0.14 11.19
N LYS A 57 16.12 -0.89 10.34
CA LYS A 57 15.53 -0.83 9.00
C LYS A 57 14.00 -0.80 9.12
N PRO A 58 13.27 0.09 8.42
CA PRO A 58 11.82 0.22 8.53
C PRO A 58 11.08 -0.86 7.71
N ASP A 59 11.23 -2.12 8.12
CA ASP A 59 10.57 -3.30 7.53
C ASP A 59 9.29 -3.72 8.25
N SER A 60 9.02 -3.12 9.40
CA SER A 60 7.85 -3.35 10.24
C SER A 60 7.37 -2.05 10.85
N LEU A 61 6.11 -2.01 11.29
CA LEU A 61 5.55 -0.81 11.92
C LEU A 61 6.34 -0.36 13.14
N ALA A 62 6.79 -1.30 13.99
CA ALA A 62 7.57 -1.00 15.19
C ALA A 62 8.96 -0.43 14.84
N ASN A 63 9.65 -1.02 13.85
CA ASN A 63 10.94 -0.51 13.40
C ASN A 63 10.81 0.86 12.72
N PHE A 64 9.71 1.09 12.01
CA PHE A 64 9.40 2.39 11.42
C PHE A 64 9.17 3.46 12.50
N GLU A 65 8.38 3.17 13.53
CA GLU A 65 8.19 4.09 14.66
C GLU A 65 9.51 4.38 15.40
N ALA A 66 10.35 3.36 15.61
CA ALA A 66 11.67 3.52 16.21
C ALA A 66 12.61 4.40 15.35
N TYR A 67 12.54 4.23 14.02
CA TYR A 67 13.26 5.09 13.07
C TYR A 67 12.77 6.55 13.17
N LEU A 68 11.46 6.79 13.15
CA LEU A 68 10.90 8.14 13.27
C LEU A 68 11.28 8.82 14.59
N ALA A 69 11.20 8.09 15.70
CA ALA A 69 11.59 8.57 17.03
C ALA A 69 13.10 8.88 17.10
N GLY A 70 13.93 8.03 16.52
CA GLY A 70 15.38 8.22 16.45
C GLY A 70 15.77 9.44 15.62
N ILE A 71 15.10 9.67 14.50
CA ILE A 71 15.30 10.88 13.68
C ILE A 71 14.87 12.13 14.44
N LYS A 72 13.69 12.13 15.06
CA LYS A 72 13.21 13.29 15.82
C LYS A 72 14.13 13.66 16.99
N LYS A 73 14.72 12.66 17.65
CA LYS A 73 15.67 12.88 18.75
C LYS A 73 17.00 13.45 18.29
N ASN A 74 17.52 12.98 17.14
CA ASN A 74 18.87 13.31 16.69
C ASN A 74 18.93 14.48 15.69
N VAL A 75 17.82 14.77 15.02
CA VAL A 75 17.68 15.85 14.03
C VAL A 75 16.35 16.59 14.28
N PRO A 76 16.24 17.37 15.37
CA PRO A 76 14.98 17.98 15.79
C PRO A 76 14.40 18.99 14.78
N ASP A 77 15.24 19.59 13.93
CA ASP A 77 14.82 20.53 12.88
C ASP A 77 14.27 19.84 11.63
N MET A 78 14.43 18.50 11.52
CA MET A 78 13.97 17.76 10.37
C MET A 78 12.58 17.16 10.60
N VAL A 79 11.74 17.26 9.57
CA VAL A 79 10.47 16.56 9.50
C VAL A 79 10.73 15.05 9.33
N PRO A 80 10.41 14.19 10.32
CA PRO A 80 10.77 12.78 10.28
C PRO A 80 9.94 11.98 9.24
N LEU A 81 8.76 12.49 8.87
CA LEU A 81 7.87 11.89 7.88
C LEU A 81 7.35 12.97 6.92
N ALA A 82 7.76 12.89 5.66
CA ALA A 82 7.29 13.79 4.60
C ALA A 82 6.19 13.10 3.78
N ALA A 83 4.96 13.12 4.27
CA ALA A 83 3.79 12.79 3.45
C ALA A 83 3.54 13.96 2.46
N ASN A 84 3.00 13.71 1.27
CA ASN A 84 2.55 14.79 0.39
C ASN A 84 1.01 14.88 0.44
N SER A 85 0.40 15.71 -0.42
CA SER A 85 -1.07 15.83 -0.48
C SER A 85 -1.77 14.53 -0.90
N ASP A 86 -1.05 13.59 -1.53
CA ASP A 86 -1.54 12.23 -1.77
C ASP A 86 -1.33 11.38 -0.51
N VAL A 87 -2.20 11.59 0.48
CA VAL A 87 -2.20 10.84 1.75
C VAL A 87 -2.44 9.34 1.50
N LYS A 88 -3.14 8.98 0.43
CA LYS A 88 -3.39 7.58 0.09
C LYS A 88 -2.07 6.90 -0.28
N GLY A 89 -1.36 7.40 -1.29
CA GLY A 89 -0.13 6.77 -1.78
C GLY A 89 1.09 6.96 -0.86
N SER A 90 1.20 8.12 -0.21
CA SER A 90 2.36 8.45 0.64
C SER A 90 2.28 7.90 2.06
N LEU A 91 1.08 7.54 2.54
CA LEU A 91 0.88 7.14 3.94
C LEU A 91 0.03 5.87 4.09
N SER A 92 -1.22 5.88 3.64
CA SER A 92 -2.16 4.79 3.89
C SER A 92 -1.75 3.49 3.20
N ASP A 93 -1.37 3.56 1.93
CA ASP A 93 -0.93 2.38 1.18
C ASP A 93 0.37 1.81 1.78
N GLN A 94 1.29 2.68 2.23
CA GLN A 94 2.54 2.24 2.89
C GLN A 94 2.28 1.54 4.22
N TYR A 95 1.36 2.09 5.04
CA TYR A 95 0.92 1.46 6.28
C TYR A 95 0.29 0.08 6.02
N LYS A 96 -0.57 -0.02 5.00
CA LYS A 96 -1.22 -1.29 4.61
C LYS A 96 -0.23 -2.32 4.10
N ASN A 97 0.83 -1.92 3.41
CA ASN A 97 1.89 -2.84 2.99
C ASN A 97 2.63 -3.45 4.18
N LEU A 98 2.87 -2.70 5.26
CA LEU A 98 3.53 -3.23 6.46
C LEU A 98 2.61 -4.10 7.32
N THR A 99 1.29 -3.87 7.27
CA THR A 99 0.34 -4.48 8.21
C THR A 99 -0.46 -5.62 7.58
N ILE A 100 -1.06 -5.39 6.41
CA ILE A 100 -2.07 -6.28 5.82
C ILE A 100 -1.56 -6.93 4.54
N HIS A 101 -0.51 -6.38 3.91
CA HIS A 101 0.09 -6.88 2.67
C HIS A 101 -0.97 -7.11 1.59
N PRO A 102 -1.59 -6.04 1.05
CA PRO A 102 -2.66 -6.18 0.06
C PRO A 102 -2.14 -6.80 -1.24
N ALA A 103 -2.98 -7.57 -1.93
CA ALA A 103 -2.67 -8.19 -3.21
C ALA A 103 -2.45 -7.17 -4.35
N GLY A 104 -2.85 -5.92 -4.16
CA GLY A 104 -2.60 -4.82 -5.10
C GLY A 104 -3.47 -3.59 -4.84
N ALA A 105 -3.43 -2.65 -5.78
CA ALA A 105 -4.30 -1.47 -5.78
C ALA A 105 -5.73 -1.88 -6.15
N LEU A 106 -6.57 -2.06 -5.13
CA LEU A 106 -7.96 -2.45 -5.30
C LEU A 106 -8.90 -1.23 -5.22
N PRO A 107 -9.99 -1.23 -6.00
CA PRO A 107 -10.93 -0.12 -6.03
C PRO A 107 -11.66 0.05 -4.70
N TYR A 108 -11.86 1.30 -4.31
CA TYR A 108 -12.85 1.76 -3.32
C TYR A 108 -12.84 1.02 -1.97
N GLY A 109 -11.66 0.80 -1.41
CA GLY A 109 -11.50 0.20 -0.07
C GLY A 109 -11.81 -1.28 -0.02
N ILE A 110 -11.91 -1.96 -1.16
CA ILE A 110 -11.85 -3.42 -1.19
C ILE A 110 -10.42 -3.82 -0.83
N GLN A 111 -10.29 -4.82 0.02
CA GLN A 111 -9.01 -5.38 0.41
C GLN A 111 -9.02 -6.89 0.17
N ILE A 112 -7.91 -7.36 -0.40
CA ILE A 112 -7.62 -8.78 -0.57
C ILE A 112 -6.23 -8.99 0.03
N PRO A 113 -6.10 -9.75 1.14
CA PRO A 113 -4.80 -10.06 1.72
C PRO A 113 -3.99 -10.91 0.74
N TYR A 114 -2.70 -10.61 0.55
CA TYR A 114 -1.82 -11.39 -0.32
C TYR A 114 -1.72 -12.86 0.10
N LYS A 115 -1.80 -13.13 1.42
CA LYS A 115 -1.73 -14.49 1.98
C LYS A 115 -3.01 -15.30 1.75
N ASN A 116 -4.16 -14.63 1.69
CA ASN A 116 -5.49 -15.25 1.53
C ASN A 116 -6.25 -14.58 0.37
N PRO A 117 -5.87 -14.84 -0.89
CA PRO A 117 -6.40 -14.11 -2.04
C PRO A 117 -7.88 -14.36 -2.34
N THR A 118 -8.49 -15.36 -1.70
CA THR A 118 -9.92 -15.70 -1.82
C THR A 118 -10.80 -14.89 -0.87
N GLU A 119 -10.21 -14.19 0.09
CA GLU A 119 -10.93 -13.43 1.11
C GLU A 119 -11.01 -11.96 0.70
N VAL A 120 -12.21 -11.54 0.29
CA VAL A 120 -12.49 -10.17 -0.12
C VAL A 120 -13.18 -9.45 1.04
N THR A 121 -12.52 -8.44 1.59
CA THR A 121 -13.04 -7.66 2.73
C THR A 121 -13.19 -6.19 2.39
N SER A 122 -14.08 -5.49 3.10
CA SER A 122 -14.15 -4.03 3.06
C SER A 122 -13.20 -3.47 4.11
N TYR A 123 -12.22 -2.68 3.66
CA TYR A 123 -11.33 -1.94 4.53
C TYR A 123 -12.06 -0.82 5.26
N TRP A 124 -12.92 -0.07 4.56
CA TRP A 124 -13.61 1.06 5.16
C TRP A 124 -14.58 0.59 6.26
N GLY A 125 -14.43 1.17 7.45
CA GLY A 125 -15.22 0.80 8.64
C GLY A 125 -14.75 -0.46 9.37
N SER A 126 -13.69 -1.12 8.90
CA SER A 126 -13.11 -2.28 9.57
C SER A 126 -12.34 -1.92 10.84
N PRO A 127 -12.11 -2.88 11.76
CA PRO A 127 -11.18 -2.70 12.88
C PRO A 127 -9.77 -2.30 12.45
N GLU A 128 -9.30 -2.80 11.31
CA GLU A 128 -7.99 -2.49 10.74
C GLU A 128 -7.90 -1.02 10.31
N HIS A 129 -8.97 -0.49 9.71
CA HIS A 129 -9.07 0.93 9.38
C HIS A 129 -9.12 1.80 10.64
N LEU A 130 -9.85 1.38 11.67
CA LEU A 130 -9.83 2.09 12.95
C LEU A 130 -8.43 2.12 13.57
N ASN A 131 -7.68 1.01 13.46
CA ASN A 131 -6.32 0.93 13.97
C ASN A 131 -5.36 1.84 13.18
N GLU A 132 -5.47 1.88 11.85
CA GLU A 132 -4.73 2.82 11.00
C GLU A 132 -4.96 4.27 11.45
N LEU A 133 -6.22 4.69 11.62
CA LEU A 133 -6.55 6.04 12.04
C LEU A 133 -5.99 6.39 13.44
N LYS A 134 -6.00 5.43 14.37
CA LYS A 134 -5.40 5.60 15.70
C LYS A 134 -3.89 5.78 15.62
N THR A 135 -3.21 4.98 14.80
CA THR A 135 -1.76 5.11 14.59
C THR A 135 -1.41 6.43 13.90
N MET A 136 -2.17 6.84 12.88
CA MET A 136 -1.96 8.14 12.23
C MET A 136 -2.16 9.30 13.21
N LYS A 137 -3.18 9.23 14.08
CA LYS A 137 -3.39 10.20 15.16
C LYS A 137 -2.20 10.23 16.13
N LYS A 138 -1.72 9.07 16.56
CA LYS A 138 -0.54 8.95 17.42
C LYS A 138 0.67 9.63 16.79
N TRP A 139 0.95 9.38 15.50
CA TRP A 139 2.07 10.01 14.80
C TRP A 139 1.93 11.52 14.67
N GLN A 140 0.71 12.01 14.44
CA GLN A 140 0.42 13.44 14.44
C GLN A 140 0.66 14.07 15.81
N ASP A 141 0.16 13.45 16.89
CA ASP A 141 0.33 13.92 18.27
C ASP A 141 1.82 13.87 18.70
N GLU A 142 2.56 12.87 18.23
CA GLU A 142 4.00 12.72 18.40
C GLU A 142 4.81 13.64 17.48
N GLY A 143 4.18 14.55 16.75
CA GLY A 143 4.83 15.59 15.97
C GLY A 143 5.59 15.08 14.75
N ALA A 144 5.27 13.88 14.23
CA ALA A 144 5.54 13.55 12.85
C ALA A 144 4.52 14.37 12.02
N PRO A 145 4.95 15.42 11.30
CA PRO A 145 4.03 16.22 10.51
C PRO A 145 3.54 15.37 9.34
N LEU A 146 2.42 14.69 9.54
CA LEU A 146 1.50 14.45 8.44
C LEU A 146 1.18 15.83 7.88
N VAL A 147 1.21 15.98 6.56
CA VAL A 147 1.08 17.29 5.89
C VAL A 147 -0.37 17.77 5.96
N TRP A 148 -0.76 18.09 7.19
CA TRP A 148 -1.81 19.00 7.62
C TRP A 148 -1.10 20.20 8.24
N ARG A 149 -0.09 20.75 7.55
CA ARG A 149 0.22 22.16 7.75
C ARG A 149 -1.02 22.90 7.28
N SER A 150 -1.87 23.20 8.25
CA SER A 150 -2.82 24.30 8.23
C SER A 150 -2.31 25.36 7.24
N PHE A 151 -3.00 25.49 6.11
CA PHE A 151 -3.01 26.71 5.33
C PHE A 151 -3.77 27.84 6.07
N ALA A 152 -3.89 27.78 7.40
CA ALA A 152 -4.22 28.95 8.20
C ALA A 152 -2.90 29.68 8.54
N SER A 153 -2.40 30.40 7.55
CA SER A 153 -1.75 31.68 7.80
C SER A 153 -2.25 32.69 6.78
N GLN A 154 -3.37 33.34 7.13
CA GLN A 154 -3.58 34.78 7.01
C GLN A 154 -4.74 35.16 7.94
#